data_AF-A0A9D1ESH2-F1
#
_entry.id   AF-A0A9D1ESH2-F1
#
_cell.length_a   1.000
_cell.length_b   1.000
_cell.length_c   1.000
_cell.angle_alpha   90.00
_cell.angle_beta   90.00
_cell.angle_gamma   90.00
#
_symmetry.space_group_name_H-M   'P 1'
#
loop_
_entity.id
_entity.type
_entity.pdbx_description
1 polymer ?
#
loop_
_entity_poly.entity_id
_entity_poly.type
_entity_poly.pdbx_seq_one_letter_code
_entity_poly.pdbx_strand_id
1 'polypeptide(L)'
;MKNWQAFWVSLLVSANVLSGTGYAEPIHGEIPASLDSFYITEDGRWQYENLSWGNVEDETLDQLPYKMTKQEIDLEMNPNATGYAFYTAEEVFSLEGQRAQLRIEFDGGRLTEVRFNFHLDDSYEEWYTTVTEELAQRYGEPDEIYENTFESQEMESWGCRWDRKDTTMQLNMMAGESIHPSAVLGIAQIPQMQADEAIPVPLNQLRTKEGVYQFASCDWGISVEQVFEKLPYTMEELLMSEDGNPEGLDYYIAQDTFSLDGQPAEFRLEFSKGKLREVRFTFELDESYEKWYGTQVQELTKLYGKPDRQTVTTQDTMGTTNWNCAWDTEETSLQFFLLTQASKEATAVLGVAEIVR
;
A
#
# COMPACT_ATOMS: atom_id res chain seq x y z
N MET A 1 2.93 0.61 -6.21
CA MET A 1 1.57 0.02 -6.04
C MET A 1 1.35 -0.61 -4.65
N LYS A 2 1.87 -0.02 -3.55
CA LYS A 2 1.84 -0.61 -2.19
C LYS A 2 1.08 0.16 -1.11
N ASN A 3 0.59 1.37 -1.41
CA ASN A 3 -0.24 2.14 -0.48
C ASN A 3 -1.70 1.62 -0.41
N TRP A 4 -1.99 0.49 -1.07
CA TRP A 4 -3.33 -0.04 -1.25
C TRP A 4 -3.69 -1.11 -0.21
N GLN A 5 -2.74 -1.91 0.29
CA GLN A 5 -3.05 -3.11 1.06
C GLN A 5 -3.54 -2.85 2.50
N ALA A 6 -3.03 -1.82 3.18
CA ALA A 6 -3.46 -1.53 4.56
C ALA A 6 -4.96 -1.17 4.64
N PHE A 7 -5.48 -0.42 3.66
CA PHE A 7 -6.88 -0.03 3.59
C PHE A 7 -7.79 -1.14 3.02
N TRP A 8 -7.32 -1.90 2.03
CA TRP A 8 -8.08 -3.01 1.41
C TRP A 8 -8.34 -4.16 2.40
N VAL A 9 -7.35 -4.53 3.22
CA VAL A 9 -7.54 -5.51 4.30
C VAL A 9 -8.58 -5.03 5.30
N SER A 10 -8.60 -3.72 5.58
CA SER A 10 -9.56 -3.12 6.50
C SER A 10 -11.01 -3.12 5.95
N LEU A 11 -11.20 -2.99 4.63
CA LEU A 11 -12.52 -3.08 3.98
C LEU A 11 -13.05 -4.52 3.92
N LEU A 12 -12.20 -5.50 3.60
CA LEU A 12 -12.55 -6.94 3.59
C LEU A 12 -12.87 -7.47 4.99
N VAL A 13 -12.16 -7.00 6.01
CA VAL A 13 -12.47 -7.31 7.42
C VAL A 13 -13.78 -6.63 7.86
N SER A 14 -14.05 -5.41 7.40
CA SER A 14 -15.30 -4.70 7.71
C SER A 14 -16.52 -5.42 7.14
N ALA A 15 -16.50 -5.83 5.87
CA ALA A 15 -17.63 -6.56 5.26
C ALA A 15 -17.95 -7.89 5.97
N ASN A 16 -16.93 -8.62 6.43
CA ASN A 16 -17.12 -9.89 7.15
C ASN A 16 -17.59 -9.69 8.61
N VAL A 17 -17.08 -8.68 9.32
CA VAL A 17 -17.49 -8.42 10.72
C VAL A 17 -18.92 -7.87 10.81
N LEU A 18 -19.36 -7.10 9.81
CA LEU A 18 -20.68 -6.47 9.79
C LEU A 18 -21.83 -7.42 9.44
N SER A 19 -21.54 -8.57 8.83
CA SER A 19 -22.55 -9.63 8.60
C SER A 19 -22.94 -10.41 9.86
N GLY A 20 -22.14 -10.30 10.94
CA GLY A 20 -22.26 -11.13 12.15
C GLY A 20 -22.74 -10.42 13.42
N THR A 21 -22.66 -9.09 13.49
CA THR A 21 -23.05 -8.33 14.69
C THR A 21 -24.23 -7.41 14.38
N GLY A 22 -25.43 -7.81 14.81
CA GLY A 22 -26.56 -6.89 14.87
C GLY A 22 -26.17 -5.67 15.72
N TYR A 23 -26.34 -4.47 15.17
CA TYR A 23 -26.12 -3.24 15.91
C TYR A 23 -26.95 -3.26 17.20
N ALA A 24 -26.29 -3.04 18.33
CA ALA A 24 -27.00 -2.68 19.54
C ALA A 24 -27.80 -1.39 19.24
N GLU A 25 -29.08 -1.37 19.60
CA GLU A 25 -29.87 -0.14 19.49
C GLU A 25 -29.18 0.96 20.31
N PRO A 26 -29.04 2.18 19.75
CA PRO A 26 -28.33 3.25 20.42
C PRO A 26 -29.01 3.60 21.75
N ILE A 27 -28.22 3.64 22.82
CA ILE A 27 -28.68 4.03 24.16
C ILE A 27 -28.95 5.55 24.22
N HIS A 28 -28.38 6.32 23.27
CA HIS A 28 -28.51 7.78 23.12
C HIS A 28 -28.60 8.16 21.63
N GLY A 29 -29.35 9.20 21.27
CA GLY A 29 -29.63 9.59 19.87
C GLY A 29 -28.38 9.80 18.99
N GLU A 30 -28.56 9.74 17.67
CA GLU A 30 -27.48 9.83 16.68
C GLU A 30 -26.71 11.16 16.75
N ILE A 31 -25.38 11.07 16.66
CA ILE A 31 -24.48 12.24 16.64
C ILE A 31 -24.26 12.66 15.19
N PRO A 32 -24.49 13.93 14.80
CA PRO A 32 -24.16 14.38 13.46
C PRO A 32 -22.66 14.29 13.21
N ALA A 33 -22.25 13.52 12.20
CA ALA A 33 -20.91 13.59 11.64
C ALA A 33 -20.83 14.82 10.72
N SER A 34 -19.64 15.41 10.61
CA SER A 34 -19.39 16.57 9.75
C SER A 34 -18.19 16.32 8.86
N LEU A 35 -18.31 16.69 7.58
CA LEU A 35 -17.17 16.75 6.67
C LEU A 35 -16.14 17.80 7.10
N ASP A 36 -16.53 18.79 7.92
CA ASP A 36 -15.63 19.80 8.47
C ASP A 36 -14.73 19.25 9.59
N SER A 37 -15.04 18.07 10.13
CA SER A 37 -14.15 17.38 11.08
C SER A 37 -12.86 16.91 10.41
N PHE A 38 -12.87 16.72 9.08
CA PHE A 38 -11.67 16.47 8.28
C PHE A 38 -11.21 17.80 7.68
N TYR A 39 -9.96 18.18 7.85
CA TYR A 39 -9.44 19.41 7.24
C TYR A 39 -7.96 19.29 6.89
N ILE A 40 -7.48 20.21 6.05
CA ILE A 40 -6.07 20.33 5.69
C ILE A 40 -5.41 21.35 6.61
N THR A 41 -4.40 20.93 7.36
CA THR A 41 -3.62 21.76 8.29
C THR A 41 -2.78 22.82 7.56
N GLU A 42 -2.20 23.77 8.30
CA GLU A 42 -1.26 24.77 7.72
C GLU A 42 -0.03 24.11 7.08
N ASP A 43 0.40 22.96 7.60
CA ASP A 43 1.47 22.17 7.00
C ASP A 43 0.97 21.26 5.87
N GLY A 44 -0.27 21.38 5.41
CA GLY A 44 -0.77 20.73 4.20
C GLY A 44 -1.00 19.23 4.34
N ARG A 45 -1.35 18.75 5.54
CA ARG A 45 -1.72 17.34 5.81
C ARG A 45 -3.19 17.26 6.17
N TRP A 46 -3.83 16.13 5.89
CA TRP A 46 -5.15 15.82 6.42
C TRP A 46 -5.09 15.66 7.93
N GLN A 47 -6.12 16.11 8.64
CA GLN A 47 -6.27 15.91 10.07
C GLN A 47 -7.75 15.75 10.43
N TYR A 48 -8.02 14.90 11.43
CA TYR A 48 -9.35 14.76 12.02
C TYR A 48 -9.37 15.48 13.35
N GLU A 49 -10.17 16.55 13.43
CA GLU A 49 -10.27 17.41 14.60
C GLU A 49 -8.88 17.74 15.17
N ASN A 50 -8.64 17.50 16.47
CA ASN A 50 -7.36 17.81 17.11
C ASN A 50 -6.36 16.63 17.09
N LEU A 51 -6.70 15.52 16.44
CA LEU A 51 -5.89 14.30 16.48
C LEU A 51 -4.67 14.44 15.56
N SER A 52 -3.47 14.49 16.16
CA SER A 52 -2.22 14.56 15.42
C SER A 52 -1.70 13.17 15.07
N TRP A 53 -1.20 13.00 13.84
CA TRP A 53 -0.57 11.76 13.40
C TRP A 53 0.63 11.39 14.25
N GLY A 54 0.77 10.10 14.54
CA GLY A 54 1.84 9.60 15.42
C GLY A 54 1.62 9.87 16.91
N ASN A 55 0.49 10.42 17.34
CA ASN A 55 0.14 10.43 18.75
C ASN A 55 0.05 9.01 19.30
N VAL A 56 0.41 8.84 20.58
CA VAL A 56 0.32 7.55 21.24
C VAL A 56 -1.14 7.21 21.56
N GLU A 57 -1.43 5.91 21.72
CA GLU A 57 -2.77 5.36 21.93
C GLU A 57 -3.55 6.10 23.04
N ASP A 58 -3.02 6.14 24.27
CA ASP A 58 -3.70 6.76 25.41
C ASP A 58 -3.96 8.26 25.20
N GLU A 59 -2.98 9.01 24.67
CA GLU A 59 -3.11 10.45 24.43
C GLU A 59 -4.14 10.76 23.34
N THR A 60 -4.26 9.88 22.33
CA THR A 60 -5.25 10.01 21.27
C THR A 60 -6.66 9.75 21.81
N LEU A 61 -6.82 8.70 22.61
CA LEU A 61 -8.11 8.33 23.18
C LEU A 61 -8.62 9.38 24.19
N ASP A 62 -7.74 9.98 24.97
CA ASP A 62 -8.08 11.06 25.92
C ASP A 62 -8.56 12.35 25.25
N GLN A 63 -8.26 12.55 23.96
CA GLN A 63 -8.70 13.72 23.19
C GLN A 63 -10.11 13.56 22.60
N LEU A 64 -10.62 12.33 22.55
CA LEU A 64 -11.94 12.07 21.99
C LEU A 64 -13.03 12.28 23.04
N PRO A 65 -14.14 12.94 22.69
CA PRO A 65 -15.26 13.11 23.60
C PRO A 65 -16.14 11.85 23.69
N TYR A 66 -15.77 10.77 23.00
CA TYR A 66 -16.56 9.56 22.80
C TYR A 66 -15.97 8.40 23.58
N LYS A 67 -16.82 7.46 24.00
CA LYS A 67 -16.33 6.25 24.63
C LYS A 67 -15.85 5.27 23.56
N MET A 68 -14.54 5.01 23.56
CA MET A 68 -13.90 4.12 22.58
C MET A 68 -13.71 2.72 23.15
N THR A 69 -14.16 1.70 22.42
CA THR A 69 -13.98 0.28 22.76
C THR A 69 -12.92 -0.34 21.88
N LYS A 70 -11.86 -0.89 22.51
CA LYS A 70 -10.84 -1.67 21.82
C LYS A 70 -11.47 -2.94 21.26
N GLN A 71 -11.19 -3.22 19.99
CA GLN A 71 -11.65 -4.43 19.35
C GLN A 71 -10.57 -5.52 19.47
N GLU A 72 -11.00 -6.76 19.73
CA GLU A 72 -10.07 -7.89 19.77
C GLU A 72 -9.72 -8.32 18.35
N ILE A 73 -8.42 -8.50 18.09
CA ILE A 73 -7.92 -9.04 16.84
C ILE A 73 -7.56 -10.50 17.08
N ASP A 74 -8.16 -11.39 16.30
CA ASP A 74 -7.75 -12.79 16.27
C ASP A 74 -6.41 -12.89 15.53
N LEU A 75 -5.32 -12.94 16.30
CA LEU A 75 -3.96 -13.08 15.80
C LEU A 75 -3.68 -14.47 15.22
N GLU A 76 -4.50 -15.50 15.52
CA GLU A 76 -4.37 -16.81 14.88
C GLU A 76 -4.87 -16.74 13.42
N MET A 77 -5.92 -15.97 13.17
CA MET A 77 -6.41 -15.70 11.81
C MET A 77 -5.67 -14.56 11.10
N ASN A 78 -5.07 -13.64 11.85
CA ASN A 78 -4.35 -12.48 11.32
C ASN A 78 -2.99 -12.30 12.01
N PRO A 79 -2.01 -13.20 11.77
CA PRO A 79 -0.71 -13.14 12.44
C PRO A 79 0.06 -11.83 12.18
N ASN A 80 -0.20 -11.20 11.03
CA ASN A 80 0.43 -9.93 10.62
C ASN A 80 -0.17 -8.71 11.34
N ALA A 81 -1.25 -8.86 12.11
CA ALA A 81 -1.85 -7.78 12.88
C ALA A 81 -1.13 -7.52 14.22
N THR A 82 0.04 -8.10 14.43
CA THR A 82 0.84 -7.88 15.65
C THR A 82 1.28 -6.42 15.73
N GLY A 83 0.82 -5.70 16.76
CA GLY A 83 1.10 -4.26 16.92
C GLY A 83 -0.01 -3.34 16.39
N TYR A 84 -1.00 -3.90 15.68
CA TYR A 84 -2.21 -3.18 15.30
C TYR A 84 -3.21 -3.15 16.45
N ALA A 85 -3.85 -2.01 16.65
CA ALA A 85 -4.99 -1.87 17.52
C ALA A 85 -6.02 -0.98 16.85
N PHE A 86 -7.30 -1.35 16.93
CA PHE A 86 -8.36 -0.46 16.50
C PHE A 86 -9.45 -0.33 17.57
N TYR A 87 -10.02 0.86 17.57
CA TYR A 87 -10.99 1.31 18.53
C TYR A 87 -12.22 1.79 17.80
N THR A 88 -13.37 1.53 18.40
CA THR A 88 -14.65 1.89 17.82
C THR A 88 -15.46 2.66 18.83
N ALA A 89 -16.05 3.78 18.42
CA ALA A 89 -16.95 4.55 19.26
C ALA A 89 -18.21 3.72 19.60
N GLU A 90 -18.66 3.82 20.85
CA GLU A 90 -19.94 3.24 21.27
C GLU A 90 -21.14 4.01 20.70
N GLU A 91 -20.93 5.27 20.37
CA GLU A 91 -21.91 6.16 19.78
C GLU A 91 -22.10 5.89 18.27
N VAL A 92 -23.32 6.15 17.81
CA VAL A 92 -23.70 6.06 16.39
C VAL A 92 -23.70 7.47 15.80
N PHE A 93 -23.03 7.62 14.67
CA PHE A 93 -22.95 8.86 13.93
C PHE A 93 -23.91 8.86 12.74
N SER A 94 -24.23 10.03 12.20
CA SER A 94 -25.07 10.18 11.01
C SER A 94 -24.52 11.27 10.09
N LEU A 95 -24.34 10.96 8.81
CA LEU A 95 -23.95 11.92 7.77
C LEU A 95 -24.92 11.77 6.59
N GLU A 96 -25.55 12.85 6.16
CA GLU A 96 -26.56 12.82 5.09
C GLU A 96 -27.64 11.73 5.31
N GLY A 97 -28.06 11.56 6.57
CA GLY A 97 -29.08 10.60 6.98
C GLY A 97 -28.60 9.14 7.09
N GLN A 98 -27.36 8.84 6.69
CA GLN A 98 -26.80 7.49 6.75
C GLN A 98 -26.01 7.27 8.03
N ARG A 99 -26.22 6.10 8.65
CA ARG A 99 -25.61 5.76 9.94
C ARG A 99 -24.17 5.33 9.76
N ALA A 100 -23.33 5.77 10.68
CA ALA A 100 -21.91 5.50 10.68
C ALA A 100 -21.37 5.16 12.06
N GLN A 101 -20.22 4.50 12.08
CA GLN A 101 -19.46 4.26 13.29
C GLN A 101 -18.04 4.80 13.15
N LEU A 102 -17.62 5.63 14.10
CA LEU A 102 -16.25 6.15 14.15
C LEU A 102 -15.30 5.02 14.57
N ARG A 103 -14.25 4.82 13.78
CA ARG A 103 -13.18 3.86 14.03
C ARG A 103 -11.83 4.55 13.89
N ILE A 104 -10.91 4.19 14.79
CA ILE A 104 -9.55 4.73 14.83
C ILE A 104 -8.58 3.55 14.89
N GLU A 105 -7.51 3.62 14.10
CA GLU A 105 -6.49 2.56 14.04
C GLU A 105 -5.12 3.09 14.45
N PHE A 106 -4.39 2.20 15.11
CA PHE A 106 -3.03 2.41 15.58
C PHE A 106 -2.15 1.29 15.03
N ASP A 107 -0.96 1.65 14.58
CA ASP A 107 0.11 0.73 14.22
C ASP A 107 1.34 1.04 15.09
N GLY A 108 1.95 0.03 15.69
CA GLY A 108 3.04 0.22 16.65
C GLY A 108 2.67 1.14 17.84
N GLY A 109 1.39 1.23 18.18
CA GLY A 109 0.87 2.14 19.22
C GLY A 109 0.87 3.62 18.82
N ARG A 110 0.85 3.92 17.52
CA ARG A 110 0.82 5.27 16.93
C ARG A 110 -0.41 5.43 16.05
N LEU A 111 -1.10 6.57 16.16
CA LEU A 111 -2.28 6.86 15.34
C LEU A 111 -1.92 6.85 13.85
N THR A 112 -2.60 6.01 13.06
CA THR A 112 -2.39 5.87 11.62
C THR A 112 -3.65 6.10 10.80
N GLU A 113 -4.84 5.88 11.35
CA GLU A 113 -6.10 6.06 10.63
C GLU A 113 -7.24 6.57 11.52
N VAL A 114 -8.09 7.43 10.95
CA VAL A 114 -9.38 7.83 11.50
C VAL A 114 -10.43 7.74 10.41
N ARG A 115 -11.50 6.97 10.62
CA ARG A 115 -12.54 6.77 9.61
C ARG A 115 -13.94 6.57 10.20
N PHE A 116 -14.94 6.80 9.35
CA PHE A 116 -16.32 6.40 9.56
C PHE A 116 -16.66 5.22 8.67
N ASN A 117 -17.20 4.17 9.29
CA ASN A 117 -17.76 3.02 8.60
C ASN A 117 -19.27 3.22 8.49
N PHE A 118 -19.79 3.36 7.28
CA PHE A 118 -21.19 3.61 6.99
C PHE A 118 -21.95 2.34 6.68
N HIS A 119 -23.21 2.33 7.09
CA HIS A 119 -24.21 1.36 6.70
C HIS A 119 -25.25 2.09 5.90
N LEU A 120 -25.31 1.75 4.62
CA LEU A 120 -26.11 2.49 3.67
C LEU A 120 -27.39 1.72 3.39
N ASP A 121 -28.49 2.46 3.29
CA ASP A 121 -29.73 1.93 2.76
C ASP A 121 -29.77 2.06 1.23
N ASP A 122 -30.94 1.85 0.63
CA ASP A 122 -31.13 1.91 -0.82
C ASP A 122 -30.84 3.30 -1.43
N SER A 123 -30.63 4.35 -0.63
CA SER A 123 -30.23 5.68 -1.09
C SER A 123 -28.71 5.85 -1.22
N TYR A 124 -27.93 4.76 -1.17
CA TYR A 124 -26.47 4.80 -1.14
C TYR A 124 -25.83 5.52 -2.35
N GLU A 125 -26.43 5.44 -3.54
CA GLU A 125 -25.92 6.13 -4.74
C GLU A 125 -26.08 7.65 -4.65
N GLU A 126 -27.25 8.10 -4.19
CA GLU A 126 -27.54 9.53 -3.96
C GLU A 126 -26.63 10.06 -2.86
N TRP A 127 -26.48 9.31 -1.76
CA TRP A 127 -25.58 9.64 -0.67
C TRP A 127 -24.13 9.79 -1.14
N TYR A 128 -23.62 8.82 -1.91
CA TYR A 128 -22.25 8.88 -2.44
C TYR A 128 -22.05 10.11 -3.33
N THR A 129 -23.02 10.40 -4.21
CA THR A 129 -22.98 11.58 -5.08
C THR A 129 -22.95 12.87 -4.26
N THR A 130 -23.84 13.00 -3.27
CA THR A 130 -23.87 14.18 -2.39
C THR A 130 -22.55 14.36 -1.64
N VAL A 131 -22.03 13.31 -0.99
CA VAL A 131 -20.78 13.39 -0.22
C VAL A 131 -19.58 13.70 -1.12
N THR A 132 -19.49 13.09 -2.32
CA THR A 132 -18.39 13.37 -3.25
C THR A 132 -18.41 14.78 -3.80
N GLU A 133 -19.57 15.30 -4.21
CA GLU A 133 -19.72 16.69 -4.67
C GLU A 133 -19.35 17.68 -3.56
N GLU A 134 -19.78 17.39 -2.33
CA GLU A 134 -19.46 18.18 -1.15
C GLU A 134 -17.96 18.20 -0.82
N LEU A 135 -17.28 17.06 -0.91
CA LEU A 135 -15.83 16.98 -0.74
C LEU A 135 -15.09 17.71 -1.88
N ALA A 136 -15.55 17.55 -3.13
CA ALA A 136 -14.94 18.20 -4.28
C ALA A 136 -15.08 19.74 -4.22
N GLN A 137 -16.24 20.24 -3.76
CA GLN A 137 -16.45 21.67 -3.54
C GLN A 137 -15.48 22.25 -2.49
N ARG A 138 -15.14 21.47 -1.47
CA ARG A 138 -14.26 21.90 -0.36
C ARG A 138 -12.78 21.79 -0.72
N TYR A 139 -12.38 20.69 -1.35
CA TYR A 139 -10.98 20.27 -1.44
C TYR A 139 -10.44 20.20 -2.87
N GLY A 140 -11.29 20.49 -3.86
CA GLY A 140 -11.00 20.34 -5.28
C GLY A 140 -11.30 18.93 -5.77
N GLU A 141 -11.11 18.70 -7.07
CA GLU A 141 -11.27 17.37 -7.68
C GLU A 141 -10.39 16.33 -6.98
N PRO A 142 -10.85 15.07 -6.87
CA PRO A 142 -10.04 13.99 -6.34
C PRO A 142 -8.81 13.75 -7.21
N ASP A 143 -7.70 13.36 -6.56
CA ASP A 143 -6.46 12.98 -7.22
C ASP A 143 -6.63 11.65 -7.98
N GLU A 144 -7.55 10.79 -7.51
CA GLU A 144 -7.90 9.54 -8.18
C GLU A 144 -9.36 9.16 -7.97
N ILE A 145 -9.96 8.57 -9.02
CA ILE A 145 -11.27 7.91 -9.00
C ILE A 145 -11.06 6.50 -9.55
N TYR A 146 -11.64 5.52 -8.89
CA TYR A 146 -11.48 4.12 -9.27
C TYR A 146 -12.78 3.33 -9.11
N GLU A 147 -12.85 2.24 -9.85
CA GLU A 147 -13.97 1.30 -9.88
C GLU A 147 -13.41 -0.11 -10.11
N ASN A 148 -13.87 -1.06 -9.31
CA ASN A 148 -13.47 -2.46 -9.38
C ASN A 148 -14.72 -3.34 -9.31
N THR A 149 -14.76 -4.37 -10.14
CA THR A 149 -15.82 -5.39 -10.16
C THR A 149 -15.24 -6.72 -9.71
N PHE A 150 -15.93 -7.38 -8.80
CA PHE A 150 -15.59 -8.72 -8.30
C PHE A 150 -16.63 -9.72 -8.81
N GLU A 151 -16.46 -10.15 -10.07
CA GLU A 151 -17.43 -11.02 -10.75
C GLU A 151 -17.73 -12.31 -9.97
N SER A 152 -16.73 -12.92 -9.35
CA SER A 152 -16.89 -14.17 -8.58
C SER A 152 -17.68 -13.99 -7.28
N GLN A 153 -17.84 -12.75 -6.81
CA GLN A 153 -18.52 -12.41 -5.57
C GLN A 153 -19.78 -11.56 -5.80
N GLU A 154 -20.14 -11.27 -7.06
CA GLU A 154 -21.31 -10.46 -7.42
C GLU A 154 -21.33 -9.10 -6.68
N MET A 155 -20.16 -8.47 -6.55
CA MET A 155 -20.01 -7.18 -5.88
C MET A 155 -19.11 -6.21 -6.67
N GLU A 156 -19.30 -4.94 -6.40
CA GLU A 156 -18.56 -3.82 -6.97
C GLU A 156 -18.07 -2.90 -5.86
N SER A 157 -16.93 -2.27 -6.10
CA SER A 157 -16.39 -1.22 -5.24
C SER A 157 -15.98 -0.04 -6.09
N TRP A 158 -16.28 1.16 -5.64
CA TRP A 158 -15.84 2.38 -6.31
C TRP A 158 -15.52 3.44 -5.26
N GLY A 159 -14.70 4.41 -5.63
CA GLY A 159 -14.28 5.42 -4.68
C GLY A 159 -13.45 6.51 -5.29
N CYS A 160 -13.08 7.45 -4.43
CA CYS A 160 -12.23 8.57 -4.77
C CYS A 160 -11.28 8.92 -3.63
N ARG A 161 -10.17 9.56 -3.99
CA ARG A 161 -9.06 9.83 -3.08
C ARG A 161 -8.51 11.24 -3.26
N TRP A 162 -8.11 11.85 -2.16
CA TRP A 162 -7.38 13.12 -2.12
C TRP A 162 -6.10 12.95 -1.30
N ASP A 163 -4.95 13.12 -1.95
CA ASP A 163 -3.63 12.91 -1.36
C ASP A 163 -2.96 14.24 -1.00
N ARG A 164 -2.49 14.34 0.24
CA ARG A 164 -1.85 15.55 0.78
C ARG A 164 -0.62 15.13 1.58
N LYS A 165 0.57 15.35 1.03
CA LYS A 165 1.86 14.91 1.61
C LYS A 165 1.85 13.41 1.97
N ASP A 166 2.05 13.08 3.25
CA ASP A 166 2.00 11.74 3.84
C ASP A 166 0.63 11.33 4.32
N THR A 167 -0.42 11.98 3.86
CA THR A 167 -1.77 11.70 4.32
C THR A 167 -2.71 11.59 3.14
N THR A 168 -3.74 10.77 3.29
CA THR A 168 -4.74 10.53 2.26
C THR A 168 -6.13 10.63 2.88
N MET A 169 -7.08 11.19 2.15
CA MET A 169 -8.50 11.08 2.43
C MET A 169 -9.12 10.20 1.37
N GLN A 170 -9.96 9.25 1.77
CA GLN A 170 -10.63 8.33 0.87
C GLN A 170 -12.11 8.21 1.20
N LEU A 171 -12.92 8.16 0.15
CA LEU A 171 -14.30 7.69 0.22
C LEU A 171 -14.43 6.46 -0.66
N ASN A 172 -14.72 5.32 -0.03
CA ASN A 172 -14.77 4.02 -0.68
C ASN A 172 -16.15 3.40 -0.46
N MET A 173 -16.79 2.96 -1.52
CA MET A 173 -18.10 2.31 -1.54
C MET A 173 -17.96 0.85 -1.89
N MET A 174 -18.88 0.04 -1.39
CA MET A 174 -19.06 -1.34 -1.83
C MET A 174 -20.53 -1.70 -1.84
N ALA A 175 -21.02 -2.27 -2.93
CA ALA A 175 -22.38 -2.78 -3.07
C ALA A 175 -22.40 -4.00 -4.01
N GLY A 176 -23.43 -4.83 -3.92
CA GLY A 176 -23.54 -6.04 -4.73
C GLY A 176 -24.75 -6.89 -4.34
N GLU A 177 -24.99 -7.96 -5.09
CA GLU A 177 -26.09 -8.89 -4.75
C GLU A 177 -25.79 -9.69 -3.47
N SER A 178 -24.51 -9.86 -3.16
CA SER A 178 -24.02 -10.67 -2.03
C SER A 178 -23.78 -9.88 -0.74
N ILE A 179 -23.88 -8.54 -0.78
CA ILE A 179 -23.52 -7.66 0.34
C ILE A 179 -24.51 -6.51 0.52
N HIS A 180 -24.63 -6.01 1.74
CA HIS A 180 -25.33 -4.76 1.98
C HIS A 180 -24.44 -3.57 1.56
N PRO A 181 -25.01 -2.53 0.93
CA PRO A 181 -24.28 -1.32 0.59
C PRO A 181 -23.59 -0.71 1.82
N SER A 182 -22.31 -0.40 1.67
CA SER A 182 -21.50 0.16 2.75
C SER A 182 -20.48 1.15 2.20
N ALA A 183 -20.03 2.06 3.07
CA ALA A 183 -18.99 3.01 2.76
C ALA A 183 -17.95 3.10 3.86
N VAL A 184 -16.76 3.56 3.48
CA VAL A 184 -15.73 4.06 4.37
C VAL A 184 -15.37 5.47 3.93
N LEU A 185 -15.51 6.45 4.82
CA LEU A 185 -14.93 7.78 4.66
C LEU A 185 -13.90 7.99 5.75
N GLY A 186 -12.65 8.23 5.39
CA GLY A 186 -11.63 8.43 6.40
C GLY A 186 -10.38 9.09 5.87
N ILE A 187 -9.51 9.40 6.82
CA ILE A 187 -8.15 9.86 6.56
C ILE A 187 -7.17 8.88 7.18
N ALA A 188 -6.03 8.74 6.53
CA ALA A 188 -4.90 8.00 7.08
C ALA A 188 -3.61 8.75 6.84
N GLN A 189 -2.67 8.54 7.75
CA GLN A 189 -1.27 8.75 7.43
C GLN A 189 -0.86 7.60 6.51
N ILE A 190 -0.59 7.94 5.25
CA ILE A 190 0.21 7.06 4.41
C ILE A 190 1.53 6.92 5.16
N PRO A 191 1.98 5.70 5.49
CA PRO A 191 3.30 5.53 6.07
C PRO A 191 4.31 6.24 5.16
N GLN A 192 4.74 7.43 5.55
CA GLN A 192 5.84 8.10 4.88
C GLN A 192 7.02 7.21 5.22
N MET A 193 7.47 6.43 4.25
CA MET A 193 8.72 5.69 4.32
C MET A 193 9.78 6.71 4.74
N GLN A 194 10.11 6.76 6.02
CA GLN A 194 11.04 7.75 6.56
C GLN A 194 12.37 7.46 5.88
N ALA A 195 12.78 8.35 4.97
CA ALA A 195 14.07 8.22 4.28
C ALA A 195 15.25 8.15 5.27
N ASP A 196 15.07 8.64 6.49
CA ASP A 196 16.06 8.59 7.57
C ASP A 196 16.17 7.22 8.28
N GLU A 197 15.15 6.34 8.16
CA GLU A 197 15.19 4.94 8.65
C GLU A 197 15.30 3.91 7.51
N ALA A 198 15.19 4.35 6.25
CA ALA A 198 15.25 3.48 5.10
C ALA A 198 16.64 2.84 4.92
N ILE A 199 16.66 1.52 4.72
CA ILE A 199 17.86 0.75 4.43
C ILE A 199 18.36 1.14 3.03
N PRO A 200 19.58 1.66 2.88
CA PRO A 200 20.10 1.96 1.56
C PRO A 200 20.18 0.69 0.71
N VAL A 201 19.66 0.74 -0.52
CA VAL A 201 19.77 -0.39 -1.47
C VAL A 201 21.27 -0.70 -1.67
N PRO A 202 21.75 -1.90 -1.31
CA PRO A 202 23.17 -2.18 -1.25
C PRO A 202 23.69 -2.51 -2.65
N LEU A 203 23.85 -1.48 -3.49
CA LEU A 203 24.26 -1.63 -4.88
C LEU A 203 25.55 -2.42 -5.05
N ASN A 204 26.45 -2.41 -4.06
CA ASN A 204 27.72 -3.14 -4.05
C ASN A 204 27.60 -4.64 -3.68
N GLN A 205 26.40 -5.11 -3.30
CA GLN A 205 26.12 -6.51 -2.96
C GLN A 205 25.36 -7.25 -4.06
N LEU A 206 25.32 -6.71 -5.28
CA LEU A 206 24.64 -7.33 -6.43
C LEU A 206 25.57 -8.24 -7.25
N ARG A 207 26.84 -8.39 -6.85
CA ARG A 207 27.80 -9.27 -7.52
C ARG A 207 28.80 -9.86 -6.54
N THR A 208 29.09 -11.15 -6.69
CA THR A 208 30.17 -11.83 -5.93
C THR A 208 31.55 -11.40 -6.42
N LYS A 209 32.59 -11.77 -5.67
CA LYS A 209 33.99 -11.55 -6.07
C LYS A 209 34.37 -12.39 -7.29
N GLU A 210 33.70 -13.52 -7.47
CA GLU A 210 33.85 -14.46 -8.58
C GLU A 210 33.10 -13.96 -9.83
N GLY A 211 32.33 -12.88 -9.71
CA GLY A 211 31.70 -12.20 -10.82
C GLY A 211 30.28 -12.64 -11.13
N VAL A 212 29.67 -13.46 -10.28
CA VAL A 212 28.28 -13.93 -10.38
C VAL A 212 27.34 -12.84 -9.89
N TYR A 213 26.29 -12.51 -10.66
CA TYR A 213 25.25 -11.59 -10.21
C TYR A 213 24.29 -12.33 -9.27
N GLN A 214 24.27 -11.91 -8.01
CA GLN A 214 23.40 -12.43 -6.95
C GLN A 214 23.31 -11.38 -5.85
N PHE A 215 22.32 -11.48 -4.97
CA PHE A 215 22.16 -10.54 -3.87
C PHE A 215 22.82 -11.07 -2.59
N ALA A 216 23.74 -10.29 -2.03
CA ALA A 216 24.47 -10.63 -0.82
C ALA A 216 25.13 -12.02 -0.92
N SER A 217 24.99 -12.85 0.12
CA SER A 217 25.50 -14.23 0.17
C SER A 217 24.40 -15.28 -0.10
N CYS A 218 23.33 -14.90 -0.78
CA CYS A 218 22.24 -15.79 -1.15
C CYS A 218 22.51 -16.42 -2.51
N ASP A 219 23.00 -17.66 -2.49
CA ASP A 219 23.28 -18.41 -3.71
C ASP A 219 21.98 -18.79 -4.42
N TRP A 220 22.01 -18.86 -5.75
CA TRP A 220 20.87 -19.35 -6.53
C TRP A 220 20.53 -20.80 -6.17
N GLY A 221 19.24 -21.13 -6.13
CA GLY A 221 18.79 -22.48 -5.73
C GLY A 221 18.80 -22.75 -4.22
N ILE A 222 19.06 -21.72 -3.40
CA ILE A 222 18.91 -21.83 -1.95
C ILE A 222 17.41 -21.82 -1.55
N SER A 223 17.08 -22.44 -0.41
CA SER A 223 15.70 -22.49 0.11
C SER A 223 15.27 -21.18 0.79
N VAL A 224 13.96 -20.98 0.95
CA VAL A 224 13.37 -19.80 1.62
C VAL A 224 13.96 -19.64 3.02
N GLU A 225 13.98 -20.72 3.81
CA GLU A 225 14.45 -20.69 5.21
C GLU A 225 15.90 -20.24 5.29
N GLN A 226 16.74 -20.73 4.39
CA GLN A 226 18.16 -20.36 4.34
C GLN A 226 18.37 -18.92 3.85
N VAL A 227 17.49 -18.37 3.00
CA VAL A 227 17.54 -16.94 2.67
C VAL A 227 17.22 -16.11 3.91
N PHE A 228 16.19 -16.49 4.67
CA PHE A 228 15.76 -15.76 5.86
C PHE A 228 16.80 -15.82 6.99
N GLU A 229 17.57 -16.91 7.09
CA GLU A 229 18.72 -16.98 7.99
C GLU A 229 19.88 -16.05 7.57
N LYS A 230 20.03 -15.79 6.27
CA LYS A 230 21.14 -15.00 5.71
C LYS A 230 20.84 -13.51 5.63
N LEU A 231 19.58 -13.15 5.42
CA LEU A 231 19.15 -11.76 5.30
C LEU A 231 18.71 -11.23 6.67
N PRO A 232 19.16 -10.04 7.08
CA PRO A 232 18.76 -9.46 8.35
C PRO A 232 17.39 -8.75 8.25
N TYR A 233 16.54 -9.16 7.32
CA TYR A 233 15.29 -8.48 6.98
C TYR A 233 14.09 -9.33 7.36
N THR A 234 13.03 -8.69 7.85
CA THR A 234 11.77 -9.40 8.10
C THR A 234 11.03 -9.55 6.78
N MET A 235 10.73 -10.79 6.40
CA MET A 235 10.12 -11.14 5.13
C MET A 235 8.73 -11.73 5.34
N GLU A 236 7.78 -11.34 4.49
CA GLU A 236 6.42 -11.90 4.45
C GLU A 236 6.15 -12.54 3.09
N GLU A 237 5.35 -13.59 3.09
CA GLU A 237 4.83 -14.19 1.86
C GLU A 237 3.79 -13.26 1.23
N LEU A 238 3.96 -12.95 -0.05
CA LEU A 238 3.01 -12.18 -0.83
C LEU A 238 2.02 -13.14 -1.48
N LEU A 239 0.86 -13.30 -0.86
CA LEU A 239 -0.26 -14.06 -1.43
C LEU A 239 -0.83 -13.29 -2.63
N MET A 240 -0.54 -13.77 -3.83
CA MET A 240 -1.21 -13.31 -5.06
C MET A 240 -2.53 -14.07 -5.23
N SER A 241 -3.56 -13.44 -5.79
CA SER A 241 -4.81 -14.11 -6.14
C SER A 241 -4.54 -15.32 -7.05
N GLU A 242 -5.39 -16.35 -6.99
CA GLU A 242 -5.20 -17.62 -7.75
C GLU A 242 -4.99 -17.39 -9.26
N ASP A 243 -5.54 -16.33 -9.84
CA ASP A 243 -5.39 -15.97 -11.25
C ASP A 243 -4.12 -15.16 -11.57
N GLY A 244 -3.42 -14.66 -10.55
CA GLY A 244 -2.27 -13.76 -10.67
C GLY A 244 -0.91 -14.43 -10.40
N ASN A 245 -0.89 -15.66 -9.88
CA ASN A 245 0.34 -16.39 -9.62
C ASN A 245 0.64 -17.38 -10.76
N PRO A 246 1.74 -17.22 -11.52
CA PRO A 246 2.19 -18.27 -12.43
C PRO A 246 2.41 -19.56 -11.64
N GLU A 247 1.82 -20.69 -12.08
CA GLU A 247 1.91 -21.97 -11.35
C GLU A 247 3.34 -22.28 -10.87
N GLY A 248 3.54 -22.32 -9.56
CA GLY A 248 4.80 -22.74 -8.93
C GLY A 248 5.84 -21.63 -8.69
N LEU A 249 5.42 -20.37 -8.66
CA LEU A 249 6.21 -19.26 -8.11
C LEU A 249 5.71 -18.84 -6.72
N ASP A 250 6.64 -18.55 -5.82
CA ASP A 250 6.37 -18.00 -4.49
C ASP A 250 7.08 -16.65 -4.37
N TYR A 251 6.37 -15.65 -3.85
CA TYR A 251 6.89 -14.29 -3.70
C TYR A 251 7.01 -13.94 -2.24
N TYR A 252 8.13 -13.33 -1.86
CA TYR A 252 8.34 -12.82 -0.51
C TYR A 252 8.79 -11.37 -0.56
N ILE A 253 8.39 -10.61 0.44
CA ILE A 253 8.52 -9.17 0.44
C ILE A 253 9.06 -8.70 1.79
N ALA A 254 10.00 -7.77 1.80
CA ALA A 254 10.45 -7.22 3.07
C ALA A 254 9.39 -6.28 3.65
N GLN A 255 9.23 -6.37 4.97
CA GLN A 255 8.59 -5.34 5.78
C GLN A 255 9.51 -4.12 5.93
N ASP A 256 10.83 -4.36 5.94
CA ASP A 256 11.82 -3.29 5.96
C ASP A 256 11.73 -2.42 4.71
N THR A 257 11.89 -1.12 4.93
CA THR A 257 11.88 -0.10 3.89
C THR A 257 13.26 0.09 3.31
N PHE A 258 13.39 -0.03 1.99
CA PHE A 258 14.63 0.29 1.28
C PHE A 258 14.54 1.65 0.61
N SER A 259 15.68 2.30 0.38
CA SER A 259 15.74 3.51 -0.47
C SER A 259 17.00 3.56 -1.32
N LEU A 260 16.89 4.22 -2.48
CA LEU A 260 18.02 4.54 -3.33
C LEU A 260 17.95 5.99 -3.76
N ASP A 261 18.90 6.79 -3.28
CA ASP A 261 19.02 8.21 -3.58
C ASP A 261 17.70 8.98 -3.28
N GLY A 262 17.11 8.67 -2.11
CA GLY A 262 15.86 9.26 -1.63
C GLY A 262 14.58 8.62 -2.17
N GLN A 263 14.67 7.71 -3.15
CA GLN A 263 13.50 7.03 -3.71
C GLN A 263 13.22 5.72 -2.95
N PRO A 264 12.00 5.53 -2.39
CA PRO A 264 11.64 4.32 -1.68
C PRO A 264 11.61 3.10 -2.63
N ALA A 265 11.99 1.94 -2.10
CA ALA A 265 12.00 0.69 -2.83
C ALA A 265 11.30 -0.43 -2.06
N GLU A 266 10.48 -1.19 -2.77
CA GLU A 266 10.01 -2.49 -2.34
C GLU A 266 11.08 -3.54 -2.64
N PHE A 267 11.52 -4.28 -1.62
CA PHE A 267 12.39 -5.43 -1.79
C PHE A 267 11.59 -6.73 -1.89
N ARG A 268 11.77 -7.47 -2.98
CA ARG A 268 11.05 -8.71 -3.26
C ARG A 268 12.00 -9.84 -3.66
N LEU A 269 11.70 -11.04 -3.20
CA LEU A 269 12.30 -12.30 -3.60
C LEU A 269 11.29 -13.12 -4.39
N GLU A 270 11.75 -13.78 -5.45
CA GLU A 270 10.99 -14.78 -6.19
C GLU A 270 11.63 -16.15 -6.05
N PHE A 271 10.81 -17.14 -5.73
CA PHE A 271 11.18 -18.53 -5.66
C PHE A 271 10.41 -19.33 -6.70
N SER A 272 11.06 -20.32 -7.30
CA SER A 272 10.38 -21.33 -8.13
C SER A 272 10.60 -22.69 -7.50
N LYS A 273 9.52 -23.42 -7.20
CA LYS A 273 9.60 -24.73 -6.53
C LYS A 273 10.43 -24.67 -5.22
N GLY A 274 10.23 -23.61 -4.43
CA GLY A 274 10.95 -23.37 -3.17
C GLY A 274 12.44 -23.05 -3.31
N LYS A 275 12.87 -22.54 -4.47
CA LYS A 275 14.27 -22.23 -4.79
C LYS A 275 14.41 -20.80 -5.28
N LEU A 276 15.32 -20.02 -4.69
CA LEU A 276 15.51 -18.62 -5.05
C LEU A 276 15.92 -18.47 -6.52
N ARG A 277 15.26 -17.56 -7.26
CA ARG A 277 15.47 -17.33 -8.70
C ARG A 277 15.68 -15.86 -9.07
N GLU A 278 15.01 -14.95 -8.37
CA GLU A 278 15.14 -13.52 -8.59
C GLU A 278 15.12 -12.76 -7.26
N VAL A 279 15.88 -11.67 -7.22
CA VAL A 279 15.88 -10.68 -6.16
C VAL A 279 15.73 -9.31 -6.80
N ARG A 280 14.74 -8.52 -6.38
CA ARG A 280 14.48 -7.21 -7.00
C ARG A 280 14.08 -6.12 -6.00
N PHE A 281 14.41 -4.89 -6.38
CA PHE A 281 13.97 -3.65 -5.79
C PHE A 281 13.07 -2.94 -6.79
N THR A 282 11.85 -2.61 -6.40
CA THR A 282 10.88 -1.89 -7.23
C THR A 282 10.65 -0.49 -6.67
N PHE A 283 10.79 0.51 -7.52
CA PHE A 283 10.67 1.94 -7.20
C PHE A 283 9.49 2.51 -7.98
N GLU A 284 8.64 3.28 -7.31
CA GLU A 284 7.69 4.18 -7.97
C GLU A 284 8.30 5.57 -7.92
N LEU A 285 8.40 6.22 -9.09
CA LEU A 285 9.17 7.44 -9.27
C LEU A 285 8.27 8.59 -9.67
N ASP A 286 8.57 9.74 -9.08
CA ASP A 286 7.99 11.04 -9.41
C ASP A 286 8.49 11.59 -10.77
N GLU A 287 8.07 12.82 -11.10
CA GLU A 287 8.41 13.52 -12.35
C GLU A 287 9.90 13.65 -12.66
N SER A 288 10.80 13.40 -11.70
CA SER A 288 12.26 13.44 -11.88
C SER A 288 12.88 12.10 -12.30
N TYR A 289 12.06 11.10 -12.65
CA TYR A 289 12.46 9.71 -12.92
C TYR A 289 13.61 9.57 -13.94
N GLU A 290 13.65 10.36 -15.02
CA GLU A 290 14.69 10.22 -16.07
C GLU A 290 16.09 10.54 -15.52
N LYS A 291 16.18 11.63 -14.75
CA LYS A 291 17.43 12.08 -14.15
C LYS A 291 17.88 11.11 -13.07
N TRP A 292 16.94 10.65 -12.25
CA TRP A 292 17.23 9.67 -11.21
C TRP A 292 17.72 8.36 -11.82
N TYR A 293 16.99 7.78 -12.77
CA TYR A 293 17.36 6.54 -13.45
C TYR A 293 18.72 6.64 -14.13
N GLY A 294 18.97 7.73 -14.86
CA GLY A 294 20.27 7.98 -15.50
C GLY A 294 21.43 8.07 -14.52
N THR A 295 21.20 8.61 -13.32
CA THR A 295 22.19 8.67 -12.23
C THR A 295 22.49 7.26 -11.70
N GLN A 296 21.45 6.46 -11.44
CA GLN A 296 21.62 5.10 -10.92
C GLN A 296 22.31 4.19 -11.95
N VAL A 297 22.02 4.33 -13.26
CA VAL A 297 22.74 3.63 -14.33
C VAL A 297 24.24 3.99 -14.32
N GLN A 298 24.60 5.25 -14.06
CA GLN A 298 26.00 5.65 -13.95
C GLN A 298 26.69 5.04 -12.73
N GLU A 299 26.02 4.98 -11.58
CA GLU A 299 26.56 4.33 -10.37
C GLU A 299 26.76 2.82 -10.58
N LEU A 300 25.78 2.12 -11.17
CA LEU A 300 25.92 0.72 -11.57
C LEU A 300 27.06 0.53 -12.58
N THR A 301 27.23 1.47 -13.52
CA THR A 301 28.33 1.42 -14.49
C THR A 301 29.70 1.57 -13.82
N LYS A 302 29.81 2.39 -12.78
CA LYS A 302 31.05 2.53 -11.99
C LYS A 302 31.37 1.24 -11.22
N LEU A 303 30.36 0.55 -10.70
CA LEU A 303 30.51 -0.67 -9.92
C LEU A 303 30.81 -1.90 -10.80
N TYR A 304 30.11 -2.01 -11.94
CA TYR A 304 30.04 -3.25 -12.72
C TYR A 304 30.60 -3.15 -14.14
N GLY A 305 31.02 -1.96 -14.57
CA GLY A 305 31.45 -1.70 -15.93
C GLY A 305 30.27 -1.34 -16.85
N LYS A 306 30.50 -1.27 -18.16
CA LYS A 306 29.44 -0.93 -19.11
C LYS A 306 28.41 -2.07 -19.20
N PRO A 307 27.11 -1.76 -19.35
CA PRO A 307 26.09 -2.78 -19.57
C PRO A 307 26.32 -3.53 -20.89
N ASP A 308 26.00 -4.81 -20.90
CA ASP A 308 26.08 -5.69 -22.07
C ASP A 308 24.91 -5.47 -23.03
N ARG A 309 23.73 -5.12 -22.48
CA ARG A 309 22.57 -4.67 -23.24
C ARG A 309 22.03 -3.35 -22.72
N GLN A 310 21.67 -2.48 -23.66
CA GLN A 310 20.87 -1.30 -23.40
C GLN A 310 19.83 -1.14 -24.49
N THR A 311 18.56 -1.13 -24.10
CA THR A 311 17.44 -1.04 -25.04
C THR A 311 16.42 -0.01 -24.58
N VAL A 312 15.84 0.70 -25.54
CA VAL A 312 14.68 1.57 -25.31
C VAL A 312 13.60 1.15 -26.29
N THR A 313 12.43 0.78 -25.77
CA THR A 313 11.28 0.36 -26.57
C THR A 313 10.09 1.24 -26.24
N THR A 314 9.53 1.91 -27.25
CA THR A 314 8.32 2.73 -27.12
C THR A 314 7.17 2.04 -27.83
N GLN A 315 6.03 1.90 -27.14
CA GLN A 315 4.77 1.42 -27.70
C GLN A 315 3.79 2.59 -27.80
N ASP A 316 3.72 3.18 -28.98
CA ASP A 316 2.94 4.40 -29.25
C ASP A 316 1.44 4.24 -28.93
N THR A 317 0.87 3.06 -29.13
CA THR A 317 -0.56 2.79 -28.87
C THR A 317 -0.93 2.78 -27.39
N MET A 318 0.02 2.49 -26.50
CA MET A 318 -0.20 2.44 -25.05
C MET A 318 0.52 3.58 -24.31
N GLY A 319 1.15 4.52 -25.04
CA GLY A 319 1.94 5.59 -24.46
C GLY A 319 3.02 5.11 -23.49
N THR A 320 3.55 3.91 -23.72
CA THR A 320 4.45 3.22 -22.80
C THR A 320 5.88 3.23 -23.33
N THR A 321 6.86 3.62 -22.50
CA THR A 321 8.28 3.50 -22.84
C THR A 321 9.01 2.65 -21.81
N ASN A 322 9.83 1.71 -22.29
CA ASN A 322 10.64 0.84 -21.46
C ASN A 322 12.13 1.07 -21.78
N TRP A 323 12.90 1.49 -20.79
CA TRP A 323 14.36 1.54 -20.84
C TRP A 323 14.89 0.35 -20.03
N ASN A 324 15.81 -0.41 -20.60
CA ASN A 324 16.44 -1.55 -19.91
C ASN A 324 17.96 -1.46 -20.09
N CYS A 325 18.69 -1.61 -18.98
CA CYS A 325 20.12 -1.90 -18.95
C CYS A 325 20.31 -3.27 -18.30
N ALA A 326 21.14 -4.12 -18.91
CA ALA A 326 21.51 -5.41 -18.34
C ALA A 326 23.02 -5.63 -18.37
N TRP A 327 23.54 -6.21 -17.30
CA TRP A 327 24.88 -6.75 -17.18
C TRP A 327 24.76 -8.26 -17.03
N ASP A 328 25.23 -8.99 -18.02
CA ASP A 328 24.97 -10.40 -18.16
C ASP A 328 26.25 -11.22 -17.99
N THR A 329 26.07 -12.39 -17.42
CA THR A 329 27.01 -13.50 -17.53
C THR A 329 26.34 -14.62 -18.32
N GLU A 330 26.98 -15.78 -18.42
CA GLU A 330 26.34 -16.94 -19.06
C GLU A 330 25.15 -17.50 -18.25
N GLU A 331 25.13 -17.27 -16.94
CA GLU A 331 24.24 -17.93 -15.98
C GLU A 331 23.40 -16.96 -15.14
N THR A 332 23.79 -15.69 -15.04
CA THR A 332 23.15 -14.69 -14.17
C THR A 332 23.13 -13.31 -14.80
N SER A 333 22.14 -12.49 -14.45
CA SER A 333 21.95 -11.15 -14.99
C SER A 333 21.65 -10.16 -13.86
N LEU A 334 22.25 -8.97 -13.93
CA LEU A 334 21.79 -7.77 -13.24
C LEU A 334 21.01 -6.94 -14.25
N GLN A 335 19.76 -6.62 -13.94
CA GLN A 335 18.87 -5.83 -14.80
C GLN A 335 18.41 -4.60 -14.05
N PHE A 336 18.37 -3.48 -14.77
CA PHE A 336 17.74 -2.27 -14.31
C PHE A 336 16.83 -1.78 -15.42
N PHE A 337 15.52 -1.75 -15.15
CA PHE A 337 14.54 -1.24 -16.10
C PHE A 337 13.77 -0.06 -15.53
N LEU A 338 13.28 0.78 -16.43
CA LEU A 338 12.38 1.89 -16.18
C LEU A 338 11.21 1.76 -17.15
N LEU A 339 10.00 1.83 -16.63
CA LEU A 339 8.74 1.79 -17.36
C LEU A 339 8.00 3.10 -17.12
N THR A 340 7.67 3.82 -18.19
CA THR A 340 6.80 5.00 -18.11
C THR A 340 5.52 4.76 -18.88
N GLN A 341 4.42 5.33 -18.40
CA GLN A 341 3.13 5.34 -19.07
C GLN A 341 2.53 6.75 -18.94
N ALA A 342 1.86 7.24 -19.98
CA ALA A 342 1.39 8.63 -20.06
C ALA A 342 0.46 9.09 -18.91
N SER A 343 -0.12 8.16 -18.15
CA SER A 343 -1.09 8.43 -17.07
C SER A 343 -0.73 7.78 -15.74
N LYS A 344 0.50 7.27 -15.57
CA LYS A 344 0.94 6.62 -14.32
C LYS A 344 2.33 7.10 -13.92
N GLU A 345 2.62 7.00 -12.63
CA GLU A 345 3.98 7.15 -12.11
C GLU A 345 4.94 6.20 -12.83
N ALA A 346 6.20 6.61 -12.94
CA ALA A 346 7.20 5.80 -13.61
C ALA A 346 7.69 4.71 -12.67
N THR A 347 7.71 3.46 -13.11
CA THR A 347 8.18 2.34 -12.28
C THR A 347 9.58 1.95 -12.71
N ALA A 348 10.53 1.91 -11.79
CA ALA A 348 11.84 1.33 -12.02
C ALA A 348 12.02 0.03 -11.24
N VAL A 349 12.78 -0.91 -11.79
CA VAL A 349 13.10 -2.16 -11.11
C VAL A 349 14.55 -2.53 -11.33
N LEU A 350 15.25 -2.68 -10.22
CA LEU A 350 16.63 -3.14 -10.15
C LEU A 350 16.65 -4.54 -9.58
N GLY A 351 17.14 -5.52 -10.32
CA GLY A 351 17.14 -6.90 -9.85
C GLY A 351 18.30 -7.73 -10.38
N VAL A 352 18.57 -8.81 -9.68
CA VAL A 352 19.46 -9.88 -10.11
C VAL A 352 18.66 -11.17 -10.24
N ALA A 353 18.97 -11.95 -11.26
CA ALA A 353 18.28 -13.20 -11.54
C ALA A 353 19.20 -14.25 -12.15
N GLU A 354 18.83 -15.52 -11.96
CA GLU A 354 19.38 -16.62 -12.73
C GLU A 354 18.84 -16.58 -14.17
N ILE A 355 19.72 -16.71 -15.16
CA ILE A 355 19.32 -16.86 -16.55
C ILE A 355 18.87 -18.30 -16.76
N VAL A 356 17.56 -18.52 -16.64
CA VAL A 356 16.95 -19.82 -16.93
C VAL A 356 17.07 -20.10 -18.44
N ARG A 357 17.82 -21.14 -18.81
CA ARG A 357 17.91 -21.63 -20.19
C ARG A 357 16.86 -22.68 -20.50
#